data_AF-N1UU55-F1
#
_entry.id   AF-N1UU55-F1
#
_cell.length_a   1.000
_cell.length_b   1.000
_cell.length_c   1.000
_cell.angle_alpha   90.00
_cell.angle_beta   90.00
_cell.angle_gamma   90.00
#
_symmetry.space_group_name_H-M   'P 1'
#
loop_
_entity.id
_entity.type
_entity.pdbx_description
1 polymer ?
#
loop_
_entity_poly.entity_id
_entity_poly.type
_entity_poly.pdbx_seq_one_letter_code
_entity_poly.pdbx_strand_id
1 'polypeptide(L)' 'MIGEERKYVYLQLGMPVRSGSGHEYFDGGAMNRSELSVEFNHNRLVKKDCRFE' A
#
# COMPACT_ATOMS: atom_id res chain seq x y z
N MET A 1 8.44 4.55 -5.29
CA MET A 1 7.15 3.86 -5.07
C MET A 1 6.32 3.74 -6.33
N ILE A 2 5.75 4.80 -6.92
CA ILE A 2 5.00 4.61 -8.17
C ILE A 2 5.92 4.01 -9.24
N GLY A 3 5.50 2.91 -9.86
CA GLY A 3 6.28 2.10 -10.81
C GLY A 3 7.12 0.97 -10.18
N GLU A 4 7.23 0.90 -8.85
CA GLU A 4 7.91 -0.22 -8.16
C GLU A 4 7.15 -1.53 -8.32
N GLU A 5 7.92 -2.63 -8.35
CA GLU A 5 7.32 -3.96 -8.30
C GLU A 5 6.67 -4.22 -6.93
N ARG A 6 5.53 -4.91 -6.94
CA ARG A 6 4.74 -5.28 -5.76
C ARG A 6 5.56 -5.91 -4.64
N LYS A 7 6.52 -6.76 -4.99
CA LYS A 7 7.44 -7.40 -4.01
C LYS A 7 8.25 -6.38 -3.21
N TYR A 8 8.71 -5.29 -3.83
CA TYR A 8 9.49 -4.26 -3.16
C TYR A 8 8.62 -3.36 -2.30
N VAL A 9 7.38 -3.12 -2.73
CA VAL A 9 6.39 -2.40 -1.92
C VAL A 9 6.08 -3.18 -0.63
N TYR A 10 5.92 -4.50 -0.72
CA TYR A 10 5.65 -5.35 0.44
C TYR A 10 6.87 -5.46 1.38
N LEU A 11 8.09 -5.42 0.85
CA LEU A 11 9.30 -5.37 1.69
C LEU A 11 9.38 -4.08 2.51
N GLN A 12 8.86 -2.96 1.98
CA GLN A 12 8.87 -1.66 2.67
C GLN A 12 7.69 -1.50 3.63
N LEU A 13 6.50 -1.94 3.23
CA LEU A 13 5.24 -1.71 3.96
C LEU A 13 4.76 -2.91 4.76
N GLY A 14 5.41 -4.07 4.62
CA GLY A 14 4.93 -5.33 5.16
C GLY A 14 3.82 -5.95 4.31
N MET A 15 3.00 -6.78 4.94
CA MET A 15 1.85 -7.41 4.28
C MET A 15 0.63 -6.49 4.38
N PRO A 16 -0.22 -6.43 3.33
CA PRO A 16 -1.46 -5.67 3.41
C PRO A 16 -2.37 -6.28 4.49
N VAL A 17 -3.00 -5.40 5.28
CA VAL A 17 -3.99 -5.78 6.29
C VAL A 17 -5.36 -6.05 5.67
N ARG A 18 -5.61 -5.49 4.49
CA ARG A 18 -6.85 -5.64 3.73
C ARG A 18 -6.55 -5.52 2.24
N SER A 19 -7.23 -6.34 1.44
CA SER A 19 -7.21 -6.20 -0.02
C SER A 19 -8.64 -6.27 -0.55
N GLY A 20 -9.03 -5.35 -1.43
CA GLY A 20 -10.39 -5.28 -1.98
C GLY A 20 -10.50 -4.29 -3.16
N SER A 21 -11.30 -4.65 -4.16
CA SER A 21 -11.59 -3.82 -5.35
C SER A 21 -10.37 -3.24 -6.08
N GLY A 22 -9.25 -3.98 -6.12
CA GLY A 22 -8.01 -3.53 -6.77
C GLY A 22 -7.10 -2.67 -5.88
N HIS A 23 -7.54 -2.35 -4.66
CA HIS A 23 -6.77 -1.66 -3.66
C HIS A 23 -6.24 -2.61 -2.59
N GLU A 24 -5.05 -2.31 -2.10
CA GLU A 24 -4.46 -2.96 -0.94
C GLU A 24 -4.15 -1.92 0.11
N TYR A 25 -4.48 -2.24 1.36
CA TYR A 25 -4.37 -1.33 2.49
C TYR A 25 -3.31 -1.85 3.44
N PHE A 26 -2.43 -0.95 3.85
CA PHE A 26 -1.28 -1.21 4.71
C PHE A 26 -1.44 -0.35 5.96
N ASP A 27 -1.10 -0.93 7.10
CA ASP A 27 -1.00 -0.18 8.34
C ASP A 27 0.21 0.76 8.24
N GLY A 28 -0.01 2.07 8.39
CA GLY A 28 1.05 3.09 8.41
C GLY A 28 1.97 3.00 9.63
N GLY A 29 1.69 2.07 10.55
CA GLY A 29 2.52 1.75 11.70
C GLY A 29 2.15 2.54 12.95
N ALA A 30 2.69 2.08 14.09
CA ALA A 30 2.33 2.55 15.43
C ALA A 30 2.53 4.05 15.72
N MET A 31 3.22 4.80 14.85
CA MET A 31 3.47 6.23 15.03
C MET A 31 2.45 7.14 14.36
N ASN A 32 1.58 6.60 13.49
CA ASN A 32 0.54 7.39 12.84
C ASN A 32 -0.63 6.48 12.53
N ARG A 33 -1.82 6.77 13.06
CA ARG A 33 -3.09 6.09 12.70
C ARG A 33 -3.46 6.45 11.26
N SER A 34 -2.64 6.00 10.32
CA SER A 34 -2.74 6.34 8.92
C SER A 34 -2.86 5.04 8.16
N GLU A 35 -3.99 4.87 7.49
CA GLU A 35 -4.19 3.76 6.57
C GLU A 35 -3.59 4.17 5.23
N LEU A 36 -2.65 3.36 4.74
CA LEU A 36 -2.06 3.57 3.44
C LEU A 36 -2.70 2.63 2.43
N SER A 37 -3.40 3.18 1.45
CA SER A 37 -3.94 2.40 0.33
C SER A 37 -3.05 2.52 -0.90
N VAL A 38 -2.94 1.44 -1.66
CA VAL A 38 -2.20 1.36 -2.91
C VAL A 38 -2.98 0.59 -3.96
N GLU A 39 -2.79 0.93 -5.22
CA GLU A 39 -3.28 0.14 -6.35
C GLU A 39 -2.12 -0.38 -7.18
N PHE A 40 -2.22 -1.63 -7.59
CA PHE A 40 -1.27 -2.27 -8.49
C PHE A 40 -1.92 -2.53 -9.85
N ASN A 41 -1.22 -2.17 -10.92
CA ASN A 41 -1.51 -2.67 -12.24
C ASN A 41 -0.51 -3.77 -12.57
N HIS A 42 -1.01 -4.99 -12.76
CA HIS A 42 -0.18 -6.20 -12.79
C HIS A 42 0.70 -6.29 -11.54
N ASN A 43 2.01 -6.16 -11.72
CA ASN A 43 2.99 -6.19 -10.64
C ASN A 43 3.57 -4.82 -10.31
N ARG A 44 3.05 -3.71 -10.88
CA ARG A 44 3.62 -2.38 -10.66
C ARG A 44 2.66 -1.49 -9.90
N LEU A 45 3.19 -0.76 -8.92
CA LEU A 45 2.44 0.22 -8.16
C LEU A 45 2.03 1.37 -9.09
N VAL A 46 0.72 1.64 -9.20
CA VAL A 46 0.21 2.75 -10.04
C VAL A 46 -0.41 3.87 -9.23
N LYS A 47 -0.87 3.58 -8.02
CA LYS A 47 -1.46 4.58 -7.13
C LYS A 47 -1.09 4.32 -5.68
N LYS A 48 -0.98 5.39 -4.90
CA LYS A 48 -0.73 5.36 -3.47
C LYS A 48 -1.48 6.53 -2.83
N ASP A 49 -2.45 6.24 -1.97
CA ASP A 49 -3.22 7.24 -1.22
C ASP A 49 -3.02 7.00 0.28
N CYS A 50 -2.55 8.03 0.99
CA CYS A 50 -2.36 7.99 2.44
C CYS A 50 -3.50 8.75 3.11
N ARG A 51 -4.32 8.06 3.90
CA ARG A 51 -5.40 8.70 4.66
C ARG A 51 -4.95 8.86 6.09
N PHE A 52 -4.82 10.12 6.52
CA PHE A 52 -4.53 10.50 7.90
C PHE A 52 -5.87 10.82 8.58
N GLU A 53 -6.13 10.22 9.74
CA GLU A 53 -7.15 10.73 10.67
C GLU A 53 -6.63 11.95 11.44
#